data_AF-A0A7X5Y4M7-F1
#
_entry.id   AF-A0A7X5Y4M7-F1
#
_cell.length_a   1.000
_cell.length_b   1.000
_cell.length_c   1.000
_cell.angle_alpha   90.00
_cell.angle_beta   90.00
_cell.angle_gamma   90.00
#
_symmetry.space_group_name_H-M   'P 1'
#
loop_
_entity.id
_entity.type
_entity.pdbx_description
1 polymer ?
#
loop_
_entity_poly.entity_id
_entity_poly.type
_entity_poly.pdbx_seq_one_letter_code
_entity_poly.pdbx_strand_id
1 'polypeptide(L)'
;MVILRTLLEIAAILLNVLWWLIIIQVILSWLVAFNVINTSSEGMRRFLVGLDRFLEPLYRPFRKILPDFGGLDLSPVVVLLLIGILINPVISNALASLPAPGM
;
A
#
# COMPACT_ATOMS: atom_id res chain seq x y z
N MET A 1 0.69 19.61 21.47
CA MET A 1 1.79 18.85 20.83
C MET A 1 1.59 17.34 20.86
N VAL A 2 1.19 16.74 21.99
CA VAL A 2 0.94 15.28 22.09
C VAL A 2 -0.11 14.79 21.10
N ILE A 3 -1.24 15.49 20.98
CA ILE A 3 -2.33 15.13 20.05
C ILE A 3 -1.81 15.01 18.60
N LEU A 4 -0.93 15.93 18.17
CA LEU A 4 -0.37 15.90 16.82
C LEU A 4 0.56 14.71 16.60
N ARG A 5 1.39 14.36 17.60
CA ARG A 5 2.21 13.13 17.56
C ARG A 5 1.32 11.89 17.44
N THR A 6 0.27 11.79 18.26
CA THR A 6 -0.67 10.66 18.21
C THR A 6 -1.37 10.56 16.84
N LEU A 7 -1.76 11.68 16.22
CA LEU A 7 -2.34 11.67 14.88
C LEU A 7 -1.36 11.17 13.81
N LEU A 8 -0.08 11.58 13.88
CA LEU A 8 0.97 11.10 12.97
C LEU A 8 1.26 9.60 13.17
N GLU A 9 1.25 9.12 14.40
CA GLU A 9 1.40 7.70 14.72
C GLU A 9 0.23 6.86 14.20
N ILE A 10 -1.01 7.33 14.38
CA ILE A 10 -2.20 6.69 13.81
C ILE A 10 -2.07 6.62 12.27
N ALA A 11 -1.65 7.71 11.63
CA ALA A 11 -1.43 7.72 10.19
C ALA A 11 -0.34 6.70 9.77
N ALA A 12 0.74 6.58 10.55
CA ALA A 12 1.80 5.59 10.31
C ALA A 12 1.27 4.16 10.40
N ILE A 13 0.41 3.86 11.37
CA ILE A 13 -0.22 2.54 11.52
C ILE A 13 -1.11 2.24 10.32
N LEU A 14 -1.96 3.18 9.90
CA LEU A 14 -2.82 3.00 8.73
C LEU A 14 -2.02 2.77 7.45
N LEU A 15 -0.94 3.53 7.25
CA LEU A 15 -0.02 3.33 6.13
C LEU A 15 0.68 1.97 6.18
N ASN A 16 1.07 1.49 7.36
CA ASN A 16 1.65 0.15 7.51
C ASN A 16 0.65 -0.96 7.14
N VAL A 17 -0.61 -0.84 7.58
CA VAL A 17 -1.67 -1.77 7.20
C VAL A 17 -1.85 -1.78 5.69
N LEU A 18 -1.90 -0.59 5.07
CA LEU A 18 -2.01 -0.47 3.63
C LEU A 18 -0.80 -1.08 2.91
N TRP A 19 0.41 -0.87 3.41
CA TRP A 19 1.64 -1.45 2.88
C TRP A 19 1.56 -2.99 2.83
N TRP A 20 1.16 -3.62 3.94
CA TRP A 20 0.97 -5.07 3.98
C TRP A 20 -0.16 -5.57 3.08
N LEU A 21 -1.26 -4.82 3.00
CA LEU A 21 -2.38 -5.16 2.11
C LEU A 21 -1.91 -5.23 0.64
N ILE A 22 -1.10 -4.27 0.22
CA ILE A 22 -0.53 -4.21 -1.13
C ILE A 22 0.48 -5.36 -1.35
N ILE A 23 1.32 -5.67 -0.36
CA ILE A 23 2.22 -6.84 -0.43
C ILE A 23 1.42 -8.12 -0.64
N ILE A 24 0.34 -8.33 0.14
CA ILE A 24 -0.53 -9.50 0.00
C ILE A 24 -1.14 -9.55 -1.41
N GLN A 25 -1.60 -8.43 -1.94
CA GLN A 25 -2.13 -8.36 -3.31
C GLN A 25 -1.08 -8.76 -4.35
N VAL A 26 0.16 -8.25 -4.24
CA VAL A 26 1.25 -8.60 -5.17
C VAL A 26 1.55 -10.09 -5.10
N ILE A 27 1.66 -10.65 -3.90
CA ILE A 27 1.87 -12.10 -3.71
C ILE A 27 0.72 -12.89 -4.33
N LEU A 28 -0.53 -12.52 -4.05
CA LEU A 28 -1.70 -13.17 -4.64
C LEU A 28 -1.68 -13.09 -6.17
N SER A 29 -1.32 -11.94 -6.74
CA SER A 29 -1.22 -11.75 -8.19
C SER A 29 -0.19 -12.70 -8.81
N TRP A 30 0.95 -12.91 -8.15
CA TRP A 30 1.95 -13.88 -8.59
C TRP A 30 1.46 -15.32 -8.43
N LEU A 31 0.81 -15.64 -7.31
CA LEU A 31 0.23 -16.97 -7.11
C LEU A 31 -0.79 -17.33 -8.20
N VAL A 32 -1.62 -16.37 -8.63
CA VAL A 32 -2.54 -16.56 -9.76
C VAL A 32 -1.77 -16.69 -11.08
N ALA A 33 -0.82 -15.78 -11.35
CA ALA A 33 -0.07 -15.77 -12.61
C ALA A 33 0.75 -17.05 -12.84
N PHE A 34 1.30 -17.63 -11.77
CA PHE A 34 2.04 -18.89 -11.80
C PHE A 34 1.13 -20.13 -11.67
N ASN A 35 -0.19 -19.96 -11.74
CA ASN A 35 -1.18 -21.04 -11.59
C ASN A 35 -1.03 -21.85 -10.29
N VAL A 36 -0.48 -21.23 -9.24
CA VAL A 36 -0.32 -21.87 -7.92
C VAL A 36 -1.68 -21.94 -7.20
N ILE A 37 -2.51 -20.90 -7.36
CA ILE A 37 -3.87 -20.86 -6.82
C ILE A 37 -4.89 -20.81 -7.95
N ASN A 38 -5.95 -21.61 -7.83
CA ASN A 38 -7.02 -21.64 -8.81
C ASN A 38 -8.08 -20.59 -8.47
N THR A 39 -8.29 -19.62 -9.37
CA THR A 39 -9.31 -18.58 -9.25
C THR A 39 -10.70 -19.03 -9.70
N SER A 40 -10.89 -20.32 -9.98
CA SER A 40 -12.18 -20.91 -10.36
C SER A 40 -13.24 -20.81 -9.27
N SER A 41 -12.84 -20.82 -7.99
CA SER A 41 -13.76 -20.62 -6.88
C SER A 41 -14.30 -19.19 -6.86
N GLU A 42 -15.63 -19.04 -6.81
CA GLU A 42 -16.26 -17.72 -6.79
C GLU A 42 -15.80 -16.87 -5.61
N GLY A 43 -15.48 -17.49 -4.47
CA GLY A 43 -14.97 -16.82 -3.28
C GLY A 43 -13.63 -16.14 -3.53
N MET A 44 -12.64 -16.87 -4.07
CA MET A 44 -11.31 -16.31 -4.39
C MET A 44 -11.42 -15.18 -5.42
N ARG A 45 -12.21 -15.39 -6.49
CA ARG A 45 -12.42 -14.37 -7.52
C ARG A 45 -13.03 -13.09 -6.95
N ARG A 46 -14.06 -13.20 -6.09
CA ARG A 46 -14.68 -12.03 -5.45
C ARG A 46 -13.71 -11.31 -4.52
N PHE A 47 -12.88 -12.05 -3.77
CA PHE A 47 -11.87 -11.48 -2.89
C PHE A 47 -10.82 -10.68 -3.69
N LEU A 48 -10.26 -11.28 -4.76
CA LEU A 48 -9.28 -10.61 -5.61
C LEU A 48 -9.85 -9.34 -6.26
N VAL A 49 -11.06 -9.43 -6.83
CA VAL A 49 -11.73 -8.25 -7.42
C VAL A 49 -12.05 -7.19 -6.38
N GLY A 50 -12.44 -7.59 -5.16
CA GLY A 50 -12.69 -6.67 -4.05
C GLY A 50 -11.42 -5.93 -3.63
N LEU A 51 -10.31 -6.67 -3.50
CA LEU A 51 -9.00 -6.12 -3.16
C LEU A 51 -8.50 -5.16 -4.25
N ASP A 52 -8.59 -5.56 -5.52
CA ASP A 52 -8.24 -4.73 -6.67
C ASP A 52 -9.04 -3.42 -6.69
N ARG A 53 -10.36 -3.48 -6.51
CA ARG A 53 -11.22 -2.28 -6.49
C ARG A 53 -10.94 -1.37 -5.31
N PHE A 54 -10.60 -1.93 -4.16
CA PHE A 54 -10.24 -1.14 -2.98
C PHE A 54 -8.94 -0.37 -3.20
N LEU A 55 -7.97 -0.98 -3.88
CA LEU A 55 -6.65 -0.39 -4.15
C LEU A 55 -6.58 0.38 -5.47
N GLU A 56 -7.58 0.26 -6.35
CA GLU A 56 -7.65 0.96 -7.63
C GLU A 56 -7.51 2.49 -7.52
N PRO A 57 -8.14 3.20 -6.56
CA PRO A 57 -7.95 4.64 -6.40
C PRO A 57 -6.50 5.02 -6.08
N LEU A 58 -5.78 4.15 -5.36
CA LEU A 58 -4.36 4.32 -5.06
C LEU A 58 -3.49 4.06 -6.28
N TYR A 59 -3.80 3.07 -7.13
CA TYR A 59 -3.00 2.73 -8.30
C TYR A 59 -3.28 3.58 -9.53
N ARG A 60 -4.51 4.07 -9.69
CA ARG A 60 -4.95 4.81 -10.89
C ARG A 60 -4.06 5.99 -11.27
N PRO A 61 -3.54 6.81 -10.34
CA PRO A 61 -2.61 7.88 -10.68
C PRO A 61 -1.29 7.34 -11.26
N PHE A 62 -0.77 6.25 -10.71
CA PHE A 62 0.51 5.68 -11.12
C PHE A 62 0.42 4.95 -12.46
N ARG A 63 -0.69 4.25 -12.72
CA ARG A 63 -0.96 3.62 -14.03
C ARG A 63 -0.98 4.61 -15.20
N LYS A 64 -1.29 5.89 -14.95
CA LYS A 64 -1.27 6.94 -15.98
C LYS A 64 0.14 7.46 -16.30
N ILE A 65 1.08 7.25 -15.37
CA ILE A 65 2.45 7.76 -15.47
C ILE A 65 3.40 6.66 -15.92
N LEU A 66 3.12 5.41 -15.53
CA LEU A 66 3.95 4.26 -15.87
C LEU A 66 3.73 3.79 -17.31
N PRO A 67 4.79 3.38 -18.01
CA PRO A 67 4.67 2.69 -19.29
C PRO A 67 3.93 1.35 -19.14
N ASP A 68 3.28 0.88 -20.21
CA ASP A 68 2.68 -0.45 -20.24
C ASP A 68 3.77 -1.54 -20.27
N PHE A 69 3.99 -2.22 -19.14
CA PHE A 69 4.99 -3.29 -19.02
C PHE A 69 4.49 -4.66 -19.50
N GLY A 70 3.72 -4.70 -20.59
CA GLY A 70 3.36 -5.95 -21.26
C GLY A 70 2.58 -6.95 -20.40
N GLY A 71 1.62 -6.46 -19.60
CA GLY A 71 0.70 -7.29 -18.80
C GLY A 71 1.09 -7.44 -17.32
N LEU A 72 2.28 -7.00 -16.92
CA LEU A 72 2.67 -6.90 -15.50
C LEU A 72 2.37 -5.50 -14.97
N ASP A 73 1.47 -5.38 -14.00
CA ASP A 73 1.20 -4.09 -13.35
C ASP A 73 2.31 -3.79 -12.32
N LEU A 74 3.17 -2.81 -12.63
CA LEU A 74 4.21 -2.32 -11.71
C LEU A 74 3.69 -1.24 -10.74
N SER A 75 2.45 -0.79 -10.88
CA SER A 75 1.86 0.23 -10.00
C SER A 75 1.91 -0.14 -8.52
N PRO A 76 1.63 -1.40 -8.10
CA PRO A 76 1.76 -1.80 -6.70
C PRO A 76 3.17 -1.57 -6.14
N VAL A 77 4.22 -1.84 -6.92
CA VAL A 77 5.61 -1.64 -6.50
C VAL A 77 5.90 -0.15 -6.27
N VAL A 78 5.45 0.70 -7.18
CA VAL A 78 5.61 2.15 -7.06
C VAL A 78 4.87 2.70 -5.83
N VAL A 79 3.65 2.22 -5.58
CA VAL A 79 2.89 2.61 -4.39
C VAL A 79 3.56 2.11 -3.11
N LEU A 80 4.10 0.89 -3.08
CA LEU A 80 4.86 0.37 -1.93
C LEU A 80 6.07 1.24 -1.61
N LEU A 81 6.80 1.68 -2.64
CA LEU A 81 7.95 2.58 -2.46
C LEU A 81 7.50 3.92 -1.88
N LEU A 82 6.42 4.52 -2.40
CA LEU A 82 5.91 5.80 -1.90
C LEU A 82 5.40 5.70 -0.46
N ILE A 83 4.67 4.62 -0.13
CA ILE A 83 4.22 4.37 1.24
C ILE A 83 5.43 4.16 2.16
N GLY A 84 6.47 3.43 1.72
CA GLY A 84 7.70 3.25 2.48
C GLY A 84 8.43 4.57 2.75
N ILE A 85 8.46 5.49 1.78
CA ILE A 85 9.00 6.84 1.94
C ILE A 85 8.13 7.66 2.93
N LEU A 86 6.80 7.52 2.87
CA LEU A 86 5.91 8.19 3.81
C LEU A 86 6.13 7.70 5.25
N ILE A 87 6.22 6.39 5.45
CA ILE A 87 6.37 5.78 6.78
C ILE A 87 7.74 6.09 7.39
N ASN A 88 8.83 5.89 6.64
CA ASN A 88 10.17 5.94 7.20
C ASN A 88 10.69 7.39 7.27
N PRO A 89 11.18 8.02 6.18
CA PRO A 89 11.77 9.34 6.29
C PRO A 89 10.75 10.43 6.61
N VAL A 90 9.55 10.43 6.03
CA VAL A 90 8.62 11.56 6.19
C VAL A 90 8.04 11.62 7.60
N ILE A 91 7.42 10.54 8.08
CA ILE A 91 6.83 10.54 9.43
C ILE A 91 7.91 10.63 10.51
N SER A 92 9.06 9.97 10.35
CA SER A 92 10.15 10.06 11.33
C SER A 92 10.67 11.50 11.47
N ASN A 93 10.94 12.18 10.36
CA ASN A 93 11.37 13.57 10.38
C ASN A 93 10.28 14.51 10.91
N ALA A 94 9.01 14.27 10.54
CA ALA A 94 7.88 15.04 11.05
C ALA A 94 7.77 14.91 12.57
N LEU A 95 7.87 13.69 13.13
CA LEU A 95 7.85 13.46 14.57
C LEU A 95 9.06 14.05 15.29
N ALA A 96 10.25 14.03 14.68
CA ALA A 96 11.47 14.61 15.24
C ALA A 96 11.42 16.15 15.29
N SER A 97 10.74 16.78 14.35
CA SER A 97 10.56 18.24 14.31
C SER A 97 9.63 18.78 15.42
N LEU A 98 8.80 17.92 16.01
CA LEU A 98 7.88 18.31 17.09
C LEU A 98 8.63 18.32 18.44
N PRO A 99 8.51 19.35 19.28
CA PRO A 99 9.04 19.36 20.64
C PRO A 99 8.57 18.15 21.44
N ALA A 100 9.41 17.70 22.37
CA ALA A 100 9.08 16.57 23.22
C ALA A 100 7.86 16.91 24.10
N PRO A 101 6.98 15.93 24.38
CA PRO A 101 5.91 16.12 25.35
C PRO A 101 6.46 16.61 26.69
N GLY A 102 6.03 17.79 27.15
CA GLY A 102 6.39 18.32 28.47
C GLY A 102 7.66 19.18 28.53
N MET A 103 8.22 19.58 27.38
CA MET A 103 9.13 20.74 27.28
C MET A 103 8.34 22.03 27.04
#